data_AF-A0A941VNM7-F1
#
_entry.id   AF-A0A941VNM7-F1
#
_cell.length_a   1.000
_cell.length_b   1.000
_cell.length_c   1.000
_cell.angle_alpha   90.00
_cell.angle_beta   90.00
_cell.angle_gamma   90.00
#
_symmetry.space_group_name_H-M   'P 1'
#
loop_
_entity.id
_entity.type
_entity.pdbx_description
1 polymer ?
#
loop_
_entity_poly.entity_id
_entity_poly.type
_entity_poly.pdbx_seq_one_letter_code
_entity_poly.pdbx_strand_id
1 'polypeptide(L)'
;RLMDVLEKVLAEQGPPRAPALPSRALGAAYSAGRFLFKKLIVGISSSHAPPEFHRHRFPGIDIEEVRLRIARFREVLNDPTPIHAKPLAEQIFSIGKAR
;
A
#
# COMPACT_ATOMS: atom_id res chain seq x y z
N ARG A 1 -0.17 -14.42 -9.66
CA ARG A 1 -0.27 -13.17 -8.86
C ARG A 1 -0.62 -13.54 -7.42
N LEU A 2 -0.33 -12.69 -6.43
CA LEU A 2 -0.67 -13.00 -5.02
C LEU A 2 -2.17 -13.29 -4.85
N MET A 3 -3.02 -12.54 -5.57
CA MET A 3 -4.47 -12.76 -5.54
C MET A 3 -4.88 -14.14 -6.02
N ASP A 4 -4.30 -14.63 -7.13
CA ASP A 4 -4.58 -15.99 -7.63
C ASP A 4 -4.22 -17.07 -6.58
N VAL A 5 -3.15 -16.87 -5.80
CA VAL A 5 -2.76 -17.79 -4.72
C VAL A 5 -3.76 -17.71 -3.56
N LEU A 6 -4.18 -16.51 -3.16
CA LEU A 6 -5.17 -16.32 -2.10
C LEU A 6 -6.54 -16.86 -2.49
N GLU A 7 -6.95 -16.67 -3.74
CA GLU A 7 -8.19 -17.22 -4.30
C GLU A 7 -8.14 -18.75 -4.31
N LYS A 8 -7.01 -19.34 -4.73
CA LYS A 8 -6.81 -20.79 -4.69
C LYS A 8 -6.88 -21.35 -3.27
N VAL A 9 -6.18 -20.72 -2.32
CA VAL A 9 -6.21 -21.12 -0.90
C VAL A 9 -7.62 -21.00 -0.32
N LEU A 10 -8.34 -19.92 -0.65
CA LEU A 10 -9.71 -19.73 -0.20
C LEU A 10 -10.68 -20.76 -0.81
N ALA A 11 -10.49 -21.12 -2.08
CA ALA A 11 -11.27 -22.14 -2.75
C ALA A 11 -11.01 -23.56 -2.19
N GLU A 12 -9.76 -23.87 -1.84
CA GLU A 12 -9.36 -25.18 -1.32
C GLU A 12 -9.66 -25.35 0.19
N GLN A 13 -9.45 -24.30 0.99
CA GLN A 13 -9.47 -24.38 2.46
C GLN A 13 -10.69 -23.68 3.08
N GLY A 14 -11.44 -22.92 2.29
CA GLY A 14 -12.52 -22.08 2.77
C GLY A 14 -12.00 -20.85 3.56
N PRO A 15 -12.91 -19.97 4.01
CA PRO A 15 -12.53 -18.84 4.83
C PRO A 15 -11.97 -19.32 6.18
N PRO A 16 -10.92 -18.68 6.71
CA PRO A 16 -10.38 -19.04 8.02
C PRO A 16 -11.47 -18.91 9.08
N ARG A 17 -11.60 -19.93 9.93
CA ARG A 17 -12.56 -19.91 11.04
C ARG A 17 -12.22 -18.75 11.98
N ALA A 18 -13.24 -18.01 12.40
CA ALA A 18 -13.05 -16.92 13.35
C ALA A 18 -12.44 -17.46 14.66
N PRO A 19 -11.42 -16.79 15.22
CA PRO A 19 -10.81 -17.21 16.47
C PRO A 19 -11.79 -17.09 17.64
N ALA A 20 -11.57 -17.90 18.68
CA ALA A 20 -12.38 -17.86 19.90
C ALA A 20 -12.36 -16.46 20.54
N LEU A 21 -13.46 -16.07 21.20
CA LEU A 21 -13.59 -14.78 21.89
C LEU A 21 -12.40 -14.41 22.79
N PRO A 22 -11.84 -15.30 23.65
CA PRO A 22 -10.68 -14.94 24.46
C PRO A 22 -9.44 -14.65 23.59
N SER A 23 -9.21 -15.41 22.52
CA SER A 23 -8.12 -15.18 21.58
C SER A 23 -8.27 -13.84 20.84
N ARG A 24 -9.50 -13.43 20.54
CA ARG A 24 -9.80 -12.11 19.95
C ARG A 24 -9.47 -10.97 20.90
N ALA A 25 -9.87 -11.09 22.16
CA ALA A 25 -9.58 -10.09 23.19
C ALA A 25 -8.06 -9.96 23.43
N LEU A 26 -7.35 -11.09 23.53
CA LEU A 26 -5.89 -11.10 23.65
C LEU A 26 -5.21 -10.46 22.44
N GLY A 27 -5.67 -10.78 21.22
CA GLY A 27 -5.16 -10.16 19.99
C GLY A 27 -5.38 -8.65 19.96
N ALA A 28 -6.54 -8.18 20.41
CA ALA A 28 -6.85 -6.76 20.52
C ALA A 28 -5.99 -6.05 21.58
N ALA A 29 -5.77 -6.69 22.74
CA ALA A 29 -4.91 -6.14 23.78
C ALA A 29 -3.45 -6.05 23.30
N TYR A 30 -2.95 -7.08 22.62
CA TYR A 30 -1.59 -7.09 22.08
C TYR A 30 -1.39 -6.03 20.99
N SER A 31 -2.37 -5.86 20.09
CA SER A 31 -2.29 -4.84 19.04
C SER A 31 -2.33 -3.42 19.62
N ALA A 32 -3.18 -3.18 20.61
CA ALA A 32 -3.24 -1.91 21.34
C ALA A 32 -1.92 -1.61 22.08
N GLY A 33 -1.39 -2.59 22.81
CA GLY A 33 -0.11 -2.48 23.51
C GLY A 33 1.05 -2.20 22.56
N ARG A 34 1.13 -2.91 21.43
CA ARG A 34 2.15 -2.67 20.40
C ARG A 34 2.06 -1.25 19.83
N PHE A 35 0.85 -0.76 19.57
CA PHE A 35 0.63 0.59 19.06
C PHE A 35 1.08 1.66 20.05
N LEU A 36 0.70 1.52 21.32
CA LEU A 36 1.12 2.41 22.41
C LEU A 36 2.65 2.38 22.58
N PHE A 37 3.25 1.20 22.66
CA PHE A 37 4.70 1.04 22.76
C PHE A 37 5.42 1.71 21.60
N LYS A 38 4.97 1.46 20.35
CA LYS A 38 5.53 2.09 19.16
C LYS A 38 5.44 3.61 19.24
N LYS A 39 4.31 4.18 19.67
CA LYS A 39 4.16 5.63 19.87
C LYS A 39 5.17 6.19 20.89
N LEU A 40 5.40 5.48 21.99
CA LEU A 40 6.35 5.91 23.02
C LEU A 40 7.80 5.93 22.53
N ILE A 41 8.19 4.98 21.67
CA ILE A 41 9.59 4.84 21.23
C ILE A 41 9.93 5.54 19.90
N VAL A 42 8.95 6.19 19.24
CA VAL A 42 9.13 6.83 17.92
C VAL A 42 10.29 7.84 17.89
N GLY A 43 10.55 8.55 18.99
CA GLY A 43 11.62 9.55 19.08
C GLY A 43 12.94 9.06 19.70
N ILE A 44 12.98 7.87 20.28
CA ILE A 44 14.14 7.36 21.04
C ILE A 44 14.94 6.36 20.20
N SER A 45 14.26 5.55 19.40
CA SER A 45 14.90 4.62 18.48
C SER A 45 15.19 5.34 17.18
N SER A 46 16.46 5.39 16.77
CA SER A 46 16.80 5.68 15.38
C SER A 46 16.03 4.67 14.50
N SER A 47 15.04 5.15 13.75
CA SER A 47 14.35 4.33 12.77
C SER A 47 15.34 4.07 11.63
N HIS A 48 15.48 2.82 11.21
CA HIS A 48 16.28 2.49 10.01
C HIS A 48 15.78 3.22 8.75
N ALA A 49 14.49 3.61 8.74
CA ALA A 49 13.88 4.41 7.69
C ALA A 49 13.08 5.56 8.34
N PRO A 50 13.72 6.69 8.65
CA PRO A 50 13.03 7.85 9.18
C PRO A 50 12.23 8.54 8.06
N PRO A 51 11.18 9.32 8.37
CA PRO A 51 10.37 10.01 7.36
C PRO A 51 11.20 10.85 6.38
N GLU A 52 12.29 11.46 6.86
CA GLU A 52 13.21 12.25 6.05
C GLU A 52 13.91 11.41 4.97
N PHE A 53 14.27 10.17 5.29
CA PHE A 53 14.85 9.23 4.31
C PHE A 53 13.88 8.94 3.17
N HIS A 54 12.58 8.79 3.49
CA HIS A 54 11.56 8.60 2.46
C HIS A 54 11.37 9.83 1.59
N ARG A 55 11.38 11.04 2.17
CA ARG A 55 11.30 12.29 1.40
C ARG A 55 12.49 12.47 0.45
N HIS A 56 13.70 12.14 0.91
CA HIS A 56 14.88 12.19 0.06
C HIS A 56 14.85 11.15 -1.06
N ARG A 57 14.46 9.91 -0.74
CA ARG A 57 14.49 8.80 -1.71
C ARG A 57 13.37 8.89 -2.74
N PHE A 58 12.24 9.44 -2.35
CA PHE A 58 11.06 9.58 -3.18
C PHE A 58 10.63 11.05 -3.14
N PRO A 59 11.28 11.95 -3.90
CA PRO A 59 10.80 13.31 -4.02
C PRO A 59 9.39 13.31 -4.63
N GLY A 60 8.58 14.29 -4.27
CA GLY A 60 7.28 14.51 -4.91
C GLY A 60 7.45 14.60 -6.44
N ILE A 61 6.53 14.00 -7.17
CA ILE A 61 6.50 14.01 -8.63
C ILE A 61 5.25 14.75 -9.08
N ASP A 62 5.39 15.61 -10.07
CA ASP A 62 4.24 16.33 -10.61
C ASP A 62 3.29 15.37 -11.35
N ILE A 63 2.00 15.67 -11.31
CA ILE A 63 0.98 14.86 -11.95
C ILE A 63 1.15 14.80 -13.48
N GLU A 64 1.61 15.89 -14.11
CA GLU A 64 1.83 15.90 -15.56
C GLU A 64 3.01 14.99 -15.95
N GLU A 65 4.07 14.96 -15.15
CA GLU A 65 5.19 14.03 -15.34
C GLU A 65 4.72 12.57 -15.20
N VAL A 66 3.84 12.26 -14.25
CA VAL A 66 3.22 10.93 -14.12
C VAL A 66 2.42 10.58 -15.38
N ARG A 67 1.61 11.51 -15.89
CA ARG A 67 0.82 11.30 -17.12
C ARG A 67 1.70 11.08 -18.34
N LEU A 68 2.79 11.84 -18.47
CA LEU A 68 3.75 11.71 -19.55
C LEU A 68 4.45 10.34 -19.53
N ARG A 69 4.85 9.86 -18.35
CA ARG A 69 5.42 8.51 -18.19
C ARG A 69 4.42 7.43 -18.58
N ILE A 70 3.16 7.55 -18.15
CA ILE A 70 2.09 6.62 -18.54
C ILE A 70 1.90 6.61 -20.05
N ALA A 71 1.89 7.79 -20.70
CA ALA A 71 1.78 7.89 -22.16
C ALA A 71 2.93 7.18 -22.87
N ARG A 72 4.17 7.38 -22.41
CA ARG A 72 5.35 6.71 -22.96
C ARG A 72 5.27 5.19 -22.82
N PHE A 73 4.85 4.68 -21.66
CA PHE A 73 4.68 3.23 -21.48
C PHE A 73 3.59 2.66 -22.39
N ARG A 74 2.49 3.38 -22.60
CA ARG A 74 1.42 2.98 -23.52
C ARG A 74 1.90 2.87 -24.96
N GLU A 75 2.70 3.83 -25.40
CA GLU A 75 3.30 3.82 -26.74
C GLU A 75 4.21 2.59 -26.93
N VAL A 76 5.09 2.32 -25.96
CA VAL A 76 5.98 1.14 -25.99
C VAL A 76 5.20 -0.18 -25.98
N LEU A 77 4.08 -0.24 -25.26
CA LEU A 77 3.22 -1.42 -25.17
C LEU A 77 2.19 -1.52 -26.31
N ASN A 78 2.14 -0.53 -27.21
CA ASN A 78 1.13 -0.37 -28.25
C ASN A 78 -0.31 -0.48 -27.70
N ASP A 79 -0.54 0.06 -26.50
CA ASP A 79 -1.84 0.01 -25.80
C ASP A 79 -2.59 1.36 -25.96
N PRO A 80 -3.67 1.40 -26.77
CA PRO A 80 -4.45 2.61 -26.97
C PRO A 80 -5.39 2.91 -25.79
N THR A 81 -5.48 2.07 -24.75
CA THR A 81 -6.40 2.28 -23.63
C THR A 81 -6.12 3.62 -22.94
N PRO A 82 -7.07 4.57 -22.93
CA PRO A 82 -6.86 5.84 -22.25
C PRO A 82 -6.75 5.60 -20.75
N ILE A 83 -5.60 5.94 -20.17
CA ILE A 83 -5.30 5.81 -18.74
C ILE A 83 -5.21 7.21 -18.15
N HIS A 84 -5.96 7.46 -17.07
CA HIS A 84 -5.87 8.69 -16.29
C HIS A 84 -5.18 8.44 -14.95
N ALA A 85 -4.38 9.42 -14.54
CA ALA A 85 -3.81 9.50 -13.20
C ALA A 85 -4.42 10.69 -12.45
N LYS A 86 -4.72 10.49 -11.17
CA LYS A 86 -5.14 11.53 -10.22
C LYS A 86 -4.27 11.47 -8.96
N PRO A 87 -3.81 12.61 -8.42
CA PRO A 87 -3.07 12.62 -7.16
C PRO A 87 -4.01 12.24 -6.01
N LEU A 88 -3.55 11.34 -5.14
CA LEU A 88 -4.20 11.00 -3.86
C LEU A 88 -3.41 11.56 -2.67
N ALA A 89 -2.08 11.57 -2.79
CA ALA A 89 -1.15 12.21 -1.87
C ALA A 89 0.09 12.67 -2.66
N GLU A 90 1.04 13.31 -1.99
CA GLU A 90 2.26 13.87 -2.60
C GLU A 90 3.03 12.89 -3.50
N GLN A 91 3.00 11.58 -3.17
CA GLN A 91 3.71 10.53 -3.91
C GLN A 91 2.79 9.38 -4.36
N ILE A 92 1.47 9.47 -4.08
CA ILE A 92 0.52 8.39 -4.33
C ILE A 92 -0.48 8.88 -5.36
N PHE A 93 -0.63 8.11 -6.44
CA PHE A 93 -1.52 8.42 -7.55
C PHE A 93 -2.51 7.28 -7.77
N SER A 94 -3.77 7.63 -7.96
CA SER A 94 -4.78 6.70 -8.46
C SER A 94 -4.67 6.61 -9.96
N ILE A 95 -4.52 5.39 -10.49
CA ILE A 95 -4.47 5.11 -11.93
C ILE A 95 -5.72 4.32 -12.30
N GLY A 96 -6.44 4.77 -13.31
CA GLY A 96 -7.63 4.09 -13.81
C GLY A 96 -7.83 4.31 -15.29
N LYS A 97 -8.76 3.54 -15.89
CA LYS A 97 -9.22 3.81 -17.25
C LYS A 97 -9.92 5.16 -17.30
N ALA A 98 -9.68 5.93 -18.35
CA ALA A 98 -10.54 7.06 -18.66
C ALA A 98 -11.95 6.53 -18.91
N ARG A 99 -12.94 7.18 -18.32
CA ARG A 99 -14.34 6.99 -18.72
C ARG A 99 -14.58 7.71 -20.03
#